data_AF-A0A9C7PK56-F1
#
_entry.id   AF-A0A9C7PK56-F1
#
_cell.length_a   1.000
_cell.length_b   1.000
_cell.length_c   1.000
_cell.angle_alpha   90.00
_cell.angle_beta   90.00
_cell.angle_gamma   90.00
#
_symmetry.space_group_name_H-M   'P 1'
#
loop_
_entity.id
_entity.type
_entity.pdbx_description
1 polymer ?
#
loop_
_entity_poly.entity_id
_entity_poly.type
_entity_poly.pdbx_seq_one_letter_code
_entity_poly.pdbx_strand_id
1 'polypeptide(L)'
;METAPWLIAVFAERYGIDESGTRQKHYYVPESVGIATGFLINAFHQLGIATLTHTPNPMKFLNQVLERPSNERPYVFGCRASGQAAMVPRAATVKNL
;
A
#
# COMPACT_ATOMS: atom_id res chain seq x y z
N MET A 1 3.65 -9.73 -10.76
CA MET A 1 4.26 -8.54 -10.10
C MET A 1 5.72 -8.33 -10.51
N GLU A 2 6.38 -9.30 -11.14
CA GLU A 2 7.81 -9.24 -11.51
C GLU A 2 8.14 -8.25 -12.62
N THR A 3 7.14 -7.74 -13.34
CA THR A 3 7.30 -6.80 -14.46
C THR A 3 7.09 -5.33 -14.08
N ALA A 4 6.70 -5.04 -12.84
CA ALA A 4 6.52 -3.65 -12.40
C ALA A 4 7.88 -3.02 -12.09
N PRO A 5 8.19 -1.82 -12.61
CA PRO A 5 9.49 -1.18 -12.35
C PRO A 5 9.67 -0.73 -10.89
N TRP A 6 8.57 -0.53 -10.16
CA TRP A 6 8.59 -0.13 -8.76
C TRP A 6 7.54 -0.88 -7.96
N LEU A 7 7.81 -1.10 -6.67
CA LEU A 7 6.87 -1.67 -5.71
C LEU A 7 6.85 -0.77 -4.47
N ILE A 8 5.67 -0.36 -4.03
CA ILE A 8 5.52 0.55 -2.88
C ILE A 8 4.81 -0.19 -1.74
N ALA A 9 5.58 -0.71 -0.79
CA ALA A 9 5.00 -1.29 0.41
C ALA A 9 4.69 -0.17 1.42
N VAL A 10 3.42 0.19 1.60
CA VAL A 10 2.99 1.06 2.69
C VAL A 10 2.89 0.22 3.96
N PHE A 11 3.32 0.75 5.09
CA PHE A 11 3.25 0.11 6.39
C PHE A 11 2.46 0.97 7.37
N ALA A 12 1.58 0.32 8.12
CA ALA A 12 0.80 0.91 9.18
C ALA A 12 1.52 0.75 10.52
N GLU A 13 1.97 1.85 11.10
CA GLU A 13 2.59 1.88 12.43
C GLU A 13 1.52 1.83 13.52
N ARG A 14 1.36 0.68 14.18
CA ARG A 14 0.31 0.45 15.19
C ARG A 14 0.59 1.18 16.50
N TYR A 15 1.86 1.42 16.79
CA TYR A 15 2.32 2.16 17.96
C TYR A 15 3.73 2.68 17.69
N GLY A 16 3.99 3.91 18.12
CA GLY A 16 5.31 4.50 18.15
C GLY A 16 6.11 4.03 19.37
N ILE A 17 7.42 4.23 19.32
CA ILE A 17 8.32 4.08 20.45
C ILE A 17 8.97 5.46 20.63
N ASP A 18 8.83 6.06 21.80
CA ASP A 18 9.47 7.35 22.10
C ASP A 18 10.97 7.19 22.39
N GLU A 19 11.67 8.31 22.57
CA GLU A 19 13.11 8.35 22.89
C GLU A 19 13.44 7.62 24.22
N SER A 20 12.45 7.43 25.09
CA SER A 20 12.56 6.71 26.36
C SER A 20 12.19 5.22 26.25
N GLY A 21 11.87 4.72 25.05
CA GLY A 21 11.44 3.35 24.82
C GLY A 21 9.97 3.06 25.19
N THR A 22 9.20 4.08 25.54
CA THR A 22 7.78 3.93 25.93
C THR A 22 6.90 3.86 24.69
N ARG A 23 5.91 2.97 24.73
CA ARG A 23 4.96 2.79 23.63
C ARG A 23 3.99 3.97 23.57
N GLN A 24 4.02 4.70 22.47
CA GLN A 24 3.02 5.71 22.14
C GLN A 24 1.90 5.07 21.30
N LYS A 25 0.66 5.21 21.74
CA LYS A 25 -0.49 4.67 20.99
C LYS A 25 -0.83 5.61 19.82
N HIS A 26 -0.88 5.04 18.62
CA HIS A 26 -1.50 5.69 17.48
C HIS A 26 -2.97 5.28 17.40
N TYR A 27 -3.86 6.25 17.23
CA TYR A 27 -5.30 6.04 17.13
C TYR A 27 -5.74 6.09 15.68
N TYR A 28 -6.74 5.29 15.31
CA TYR A 28 -7.30 5.24 13.95
C TYR A 28 -6.27 4.96 12.85
N VAL A 29 -5.26 4.13 13.17
CA VAL A 29 -4.18 3.79 12.24
C VAL A 29 -4.70 3.28 10.89
N PRO A 30 -5.69 2.35 10.83
CA PRO A 30 -6.23 1.89 9.55
C PRO A 30 -6.86 3.03 8.72
N GLU A 31 -7.59 3.94 9.36
CA GLU A 31 -8.25 5.07 8.70
C GLU A 31 -7.22 6.10 8.22
N SER A 32 -6.24 6.46 9.06
CA SER A 32 -5.17 7.38 8.69
C SER A 32 -4.34 6.86 7.52
N VAL A 33 -3.93 5.59 7.59
CA VAL A 33 -3.15 4.96 6.51
C VAL A 33 -4.00 4.78 5.25
N GLY A 34 -5.29 4.49 5.39
CA GLY A 34 -6.24 4.44 4.27
C GLY A 34 -6.36 5.78 3.54
N ILE A 35 -6.48 6.89 4.28
CA ILE A 35 -6.53 8.25 3.72
C ILE A 35 -5.23 8.58 2.98
N ALA A 36 -4.08 8.32 3.62
CA ALA A 36 -2.77 8.54 3.00
C ALA A 36 -2.60 7.72 1.72
N THR A 37 -3.05 6.47 1.73
CA THR A 37 -3.03 5.59 0.54
C THR A 37 -3.96 6.09 -0.56
N GLY A 38 -5.14 6.63 -0.21
CA GLY A 38 -6.03 7.29 -1.16
C GLY A 38 -5.39 8.47 -1.86
N PHE A 39 -4.68 9.34 -1.13
CA PHE A 39 -3.92 10.44 -1.74
C PHE A 39 -2.79 9.94 -2.63
N LEU A 40 -2.08 8.89 -2.22
CA LEU A 40 -1.03 8.26 -3.02
C LEU A 40 -1.57 7.72 -4.37
N ILE A 41 -2.71 7.03 -4.34
CA ILE A 41 -3.40 6.55 -5.55
C ILE A 41 -3.76 7.73 -6.46
N ASN A 42 -4.34 8.79 -5.90
CA ASN A 42 -4.73 9.96 -6.66
C ASN A 42 -3.52 10.66 -7.31
N ALA A 43 -2.40 10.77 -6.59
CA ALA A 43 -1.15 11.32 -7.13
C ALA A 43 -0.64 10.47 -8.30
N PHE A 44 -0.64 9.14 -8.18
CA PHE A 44 -0.26 8.27 -9.30
C PHE A 44 -1.20 8.38 -10.49
N HIS A 45 -2.50 8.50 -10.24
CA HIS A 45 -3.48 8.71 -11.30
C HIS A 45 -3.21 10.01 -12.06
N GLN A 46 -2.89 11.10 -11.36
CA GLN A 46 -2.50 12.38 -11.98
C GLN A 46 -1.21 12.29 -12.80
N LEU A 47 -0.26 11.44 -12.39
CA LEU A 47 0.97 11.16 -13.12
C LEU A 47 0.78 10.16 -14.28
N GLY A 48 -0.43 9.66 -14.52
CA GLY A 48 -0.71 8.64 -15.54
C GLY A 48 -0.18 7.24 -15.21
N ILE A 49 0.16 6.99 -13.94
CA ILE A 49 0.70 5.72 -13.46
C ILE A 49 -0.47 4.83 -13.00
N ALA A 50 -0.58 3.65 -13.61
CA ALA A 50 -1.54 2.65 -13.18
C ALA A 50 -1.08 1.97 -11.88
N THR A 51 -2.03 1.57 -11.03
CA THR A 51 -1.73 0.94 -9.75
C THR A 51 -2.67 -0.24 -9.50
N LEU A 52 -2.16 -1.24 -8.79
CA LEU A 52 -2.85 -2.45 -8.38
C LEU A 52 -2.72 -2.60 -6.86
N THR A 53 -3.81 -2.39 -6.15
CA THR A 53 -3.90 -2.71 -4.72
C THR A 53 -3.83 -4.22 -4.56
N HIS A 54 -2.84 -4.70 -3.79
CA HIS A 54 -2.66 -6.12 -3.55
C HIS A 54 -2.27 -6.34 -2.10
N THR A 55 -2.99 -7.22 -1.43
CA THR A 55 -2.70 -7.66 -0.07
C THR A 55 -1.90 -8.96 -0.14
N PRO A 56 -0.56 -8.93 0.05
CA PRO A 56 0.25 -10.13 0.00
C PRO A 56 -0.06 -11.01 1.20
N ASN A 57 -0.51 -12.23 0.91
CA ASN A 57 -0.56 -13.32 1.84
C ASN A 57 0.67 -14.20 1.59
N PRO A 58 1.60 -14.40 2.55
CA PRO A 58 1.52 -14.07 3.99
C PRO A 58 2.08 -12.68 4.36
N MET A 59 1.33 -11.92 5.17
CA MET A 59 1.69 -10.54 5.55
C MET A 59 3.03 -10.42 6.30
N LYS A 60 3.40 -11.42 7.11
CA LYS A 60 4.67 -11.40 7.87
C LYS A 60 5.91 -11.46 6.98
N PHE A 61 5.77 -11.99 5.76
CA PHE A 61 6.88 -12.10 4.82
C PHE A 61 7.48 -10.74 4.49
N LEU A 62 6.65 -9.73 4.26
CA LEU A 62 7.15 -8.40 3.91
C LEU A 62 7.86 -7.69 5.06
N ASN A 63 7.41 -7.87 6.31
CA ASN A 63 8.15 -7.35 7.46
C ASN A 63 9.55 -7.97 7.54
N GLN A 64 9.68 -9.26 7.23
CA GLN A 64 10.97 -9.95 7.26
C GLN A 64 11.88 -9.48 6.12
N VAL A 65 11.37 -9.42 4.89
CA VAL A 65 12.16 -9.05 3.70
C VAL A 65 12.59 -7.59 3.73
N LEU A 66 11.74 -6.69 4.24
CA LEU A 66 12.03 -5.26 4.32
C LEU A 66 12.53 -4.83 5.71
N GLU A 67 12.93 -5.80 6.54
CA GLU A 67 13.49 -5.59 7.88
C GLU A 67 12.68 -4.61 8.75
N ARG A 68 11.35 -4.66 8.63
CA ARG A 68 10.46 -3.74 9.34
C ARG A 68 10.21 -4.20 10.77
N PRO A 69 10.18 -3.26 11.73
CA PRO A 69 9.95 -3.57 13.14
C PRO A 69 8.54 -4.14 13.37
N SER A 70 8.38 -4.85 14.49
CA SER A 70 7.14 -5.58 14.81
C SER A 70 5.95 -4.67 15.15
N ASN A 71 6.18 -3.37 15.37
CA ASN A 71 5.16 -2.35 15.58
C ASN A 71 4.45 -1.96 14.27
N GLU A 72 5.00 -2.34 13.12
CA GLU A 72 4.43 -2.04 11.82
C GLU A 72 3.76 -3.26 11.18
N ARG A 73 2.68 -3.01 10.46
CA ARG A 73 2.02 -4.03 9.63
C ARG A 73 1.95 -3.60 8.17
N PRO A 74 2.13 -4.51 7.21
CA PRO A 74 2.03 -4.15 5.81
C PRO A 74 0.60 -3.77 5.45
N TYR A 75 0.49 -2.69 4.69
CA TYR A 75 -0.71 -2.13 4.07
C TYR A 75 -0.39 -1.94 2.58
N VAL A 76 -0.17 -3.04 1.85
CA VAL A 76 0.64 -2.99 0.61
C VAL A 76 -0.12 -2.42 -0.58
N PHE A 77 0.63 -1.68 -1.40
CA PHE A 77 0.16 -1.03 -2.61
C PHE A 77 1.09 -1.33 -3.81
N GLY A 78 0.65 -2.10 -4.80
CA GLY A 78 1.45 -2.34 -6.00
C GLY A 78 1.30 -1.19 -6.99
N CYS A 79 2.37 -0.50 -7.39
CA CYS A 79 2.33 0.41 -8.54
C CYS A 79 2.84 -0.34 -9.79
N ARG A 80 2.21 -0.15 -10.95
CA ARG A 80 2.70 -0.69 -12.22
C ARG A 80 2.71 0.44 -13.24
N ALA A 81 3.90 0.86 -13.67
CA ALA A 81 4.00 1.71 -14.84
C ALA A 81 3.30 1.02 -16.03
N SER A 82 2.43 1.75 -16.73
CA SER A 82 1.57 1.17 -17.75
C SER A 82 2.42 0.64 -18.91
N GLY A 83 2.29 -0.66 -19.18
CA GLY A 83 2.54 -1.16 -20.54
C GLY A 83 1.31 -0.81 -21.37
N GLN A 84 1.50 -0.33 -22.60
CA GLN A 84 0.45 0.17 -23.52
C GLN A 84 -0.74 -0.81 -23.79
N ALA A 85 -0.71 -2.05 -23.29
CA ALA A 85 -1.73 -3.08 -23.52
C ALA A 85 -2.26 -3.74 -22.22
N ALA A 86 -2.37 -3.00 -21.12
CA ALA A 86 -2.97 -3.53 -19.90
C ALA A 86 -4.49 -3.71 -20.05
N MET A 87 -4.98 -4.96 -19.99
CA MET A 87 -6.41 -5.24 -19.93
C MET A 87 -6.92 -5.16 -18.49
N VAL A 88 -8.08 -4.53 -18.30
CA VAL A 88 -8.82 -4.55 -17.03
C VAL A 88 -9.96 -5.56 -17.11
N PRO A 89 -10.36 -6.20 -16.00
CA PRO A 89 -11.52 -7.08 -15.98
C PRO A 89 -12.76 -6.33 -16.48
N ARG A 90 -13.60 -6.97 -17.29
CA ARG A 90 -14.82 -6.35 -17.84
C ARG A 90 -15.73 -5.74 -16.77
N ALA A 91 -15.77 -6.34 -15.57
CA ALA A 91 -16.51 -5.82 -14.43
C ALA A 91 -16.07 -4.40 -14.01
N ALA A 92 -14.82 -4.02 -14.22
CA ALA A 92 -14.34 -2.66 -13.94
C ALA A 92 -14.79 -1.62 -15.00
N THR A 93 -15.25 -2.07 -16.17
CA THR A 93 -15.72 -1.21 -17.27
C THR A 93 -17.23 -1.01 -17.25
N VAL A 94 -17.98 -1.86 -16.53
CA VAL A 94 -19.44 -1.74 -16.43
C VAL A 94 -19.78 -0.75 -15.32
N LYS A 95 -20.25 0.45 -15.71
CA LYS A 95 -20.86 1.40 -14.78
C LYS A 95 -22.31 0.94 -14.56
N ASN A 96 -22.56 0.24 -13.46
CA ASN A 96 -23.93 -0.02 -13.02
C ASN A 96 -24.51 1.32 -12.53
N LEU A 97 -25.29 1.97 -13.39
CA LEU A 97 -26.17 3.09 -13.05
C LEU A 97 -27.52 2.56 -12.57
#